data_AF-A0AAX1RX55-F1
#
_entry.id   AF-A0AAX1RX55-F1
#
_cell.length_a   1.000
_cell.length_b   1.000
_cell.length_c   1.000
_cell.angle_alpha   90.00
_cell.angle_beta   90.00
_cell.angle_gamma   90.00
#
_symmetry.space_group_name_H-M   'P 1'
#
loop_
_entity.id
_entity.type
_entity.pdbx_description
1 polymer ?
#
loop_
_entity_poly.entity_id
_entity_poly.type
_entity_poly.pdbx_seq_one_letter_code
_entity_poly.pdbx_strand_id
1 'polypeptide(L)' 'MKTKCSFKTFMFRRISYPGTLTLNNKYLKFKSENVYGEPITESLFINNIKDIKLKKGLLNNSLLILYNNE' A
#
# COMPACT_ATOMS: atom_id res chain seq x y z
N MET A 1 10.54 4.49 8.68
CA MET A 1 9.26 4.52 9.42
C MET A 1 8.46 3.27 9.06
N LYS A 2 7.64 2.73 9.98
CA LYS A 2 6.75 1.58 9.71
C LYS A 2 5.34 1.88 10.22
N THR A 3 4.31 1.39 9.54
CA THR A 3 2.92 1.48 10.00
C THR A 3 2.12 0.25 9.57
N LYS A 4 1.14 -0.14 10.37
CA LYS A 4 0.18 -1.19 10.02
C LYS A 4 -0.89 -0.60 9.10
N CYS A 5 -1.22 -1.32 8.04
CA CYS A 5 -2.27 -0.91 7.11
C CYS A 5 -2.84 -2.13 6.37
N SER A 6 -3.85 -1.89 5.55
CA SER A 6 -4.32 -2.88 4.59
C SER A 6 -4.06 -2.39 3.17
N PHE A 7 -3.52 -3.27 2.33
CA PHE A 7 -3.35 -3.02 0.90
C PHE A 7 -4.60 -3.44 0.14
N LYS A 8 -5.11 -2.54 -0.71
CA LYS A 8 -6.29 -2.76 -1.54
C LYS A 8 -5.88 -2.64 -3.00
N THR A 9 -6.00 -3.72 -3.77
CA THR A 9 -5.77 -3.68 -5.22
C THR A 9 -7.06 -3.25 -5.94
N PHE A 10 -6.92 -2.43 -6.99
CA PHE A 10 -8.08 -1.95 -7.75
C PHE A 10 -8.79 -3.07 -8.52
N MET A 11 -8.06 -4.12 -8.95
CA MET A 11 -8.64 -5.22 -9.74
C MET A 11 -9.62 -6.10 -8.94
N PHE A 12 -9.44 -6.23 -7.63
CA PHE A 12 -10.25 -7.14 -6.81
C PHE A 12 -10.82 -6.39 -5.60
N ARG A 13 -11.69 -5.40 -5.86
CA ARG A 13 -12.34 -4.44 -4.91
C ARG A 13 -12.83 -5.00 -3.55
N ARG A 14 -12.81 -6.31 -3.33
CA ARG A 14 -13.23 -7.00 -2.11
C ARG A 14 -12.09 -7.55 -1.25
N ILE A 15 -10.84 -7.59 -1.72
CA ILE A 15 -9.73 -8.17 -0.94
C ILE A 15 -8.86 -7.06 -0.36
N SER A 16 -8.80 -7.03 0.97
CA SER A 16 -7.89 -6.16 1.73
C SER A 16 -6.84 -7.06 2.40
N TYR A 17 -5.58 -6.89 2.04
CA TYR A 17 -4.50 -7.66 2.63
C TYR A 17 -3.96 -6.89 3.85
N PRO A 18 -4.14 -7.38 5.09
CA PRO A 18 -3.51 -6.75 6.25
C PRO A 18 -1.99 -6.91 6.15
N GLY A 19 -1.24 -5.91 6.60
CA GLY A 19 0.20 -5.94 6.47
C GLY A 19 0.90 -4.74 7.10
N THR A 20 2.17 -4.62 6.76
CA THR A 20 3.04 -3.53 7.23
C THR A 20 3.58 -2.76 6.04
N LEU A 21 3.38 -1.44 6.06
CA LEU A 21 4.00 -0.50 5.15
C LEU A 21 5.27 0.05 5.78
N THR A 22 6.39 -0.09 5.08
CA THR A 22 7.69 0.42 5.49
C THR A 22 8.14 1.50 4.52
N LEU A 23 8.44 2.67 5.06
CA LEU A 23 9.02 3.79 4.32
C LEU A 23 10.50 3.92 4.68
N ASN A 24 11.35 4.00 3.66
CA ASN A 24 12.74 4.46 3.77
C ASN A 24 13.04 5.52 2.69
N ASN A 25 14.30 5.90 2.54
CA ASN A 25 14.71 6.99 1.64
C ASN A 25 14.60 6.63 0.13
N LYS A 26 14.38 5.36 -0.23
CA LYS A 26 14.38 4.88 -1.62
C LYS A 26 13.03 4.32 -2.05
N TYR A 27 12.33 3.63 -1.15
CA TYR A 27 11.13 2.88 -1.47
C TYR A 27 10.08 2.94 -0.36
N LEU A 28 8.84 2.80 -0.79
CA LEU A 28 7.70 2.42 0.01
C LEU A 28 7.43 0.93 -0.23
N LYS A 29 7.61 0.10 0.80
CA LYS A 29 7.44 -1.35 0.70
C LYS A 29 6.28 -1.83 1.55
N PHE A 30 5.32 -2.50 0.94
CA PHE A 30 4.26 -3.21 1.63
C PHE A 30 4.62 -4.71 1.73
N LYS A 31 4.38 -5.30 2.89
CA LYS A 31 4.43 -6.75 3.09
C LYS A 31 3.16 -7.19 3.81
N SER A 32 2.38 -8.06 3.19
CA SER A 32 1.19 -8.65 3.81
C SER A 32 1.55 -9.61 4.95
N GLU A 33 0.61 -9.76 5.87
CA GLU A 33 0.59 -10.86 6.82
C GLU A 33 0.25 -12.16 6.08
N ASN A 34 0.84 -13.27 6.50
CA ASN A 34 0.58 -14.56 5.88
C ASN A 34 -0.77 -15.09 6.37
N VAL A 35 -1.84 -14.76 5.64
CA VAL A 35 -3.21 -15.18 5.99
C VAL A 35 -3.69 -16.34 5.09
N TYR A 36 -3.25 -16.41 3.83
CA TYR A 36 -3.74 -17.40 2.85
C TYR A 36 -2.67 -17.85 1.82
N GLY A 37 -1.42 -18.09 2.25
CA GLY A 37 -0.35 -18.56 1.37
C GLY A 37 0.81 -17.57 1.24
N GLU A 38 1.44 -17.50 0.07
CA GLU A 38 2.64 -16.65 -0.09
C GLU A 38 2.34 -15.16 0.19
N PRO A 39 3.14 -14.49 1.04
CA PRO A 39 2.90 -13.11 1.42
C PRO A 39 3.13 -12.18 0.23
N ILE A 40 2.08 -11.48 -0.19
CA ILE A 40 2.15 -10.38 -1.14
C ILE A 40 3.12 -9.32 -0.63
N THR A 41 4.07 -8.96 -1.49
CA THR A 41 5.07 -7.93 -1.23
C THR A 41 5.09 -6.97 -2.42
N GLU A 42 4.86 -5.69 -2.16
CA GLU A 42 4.88 -4.64 -3.18
C GLU A 42 5.93 -3.60 -2.83
N SER A 43 6.70 -3.13 -3.80
CA SER A 43 7.73 -2.10 -3.60
C SER A 43 7.59 -0.99 -4.63
N LEU A 44 7.31 0.21 -4.14
CA LEU A 44 7.19 1.42 -4.95
C LEU A 44 8.45 2.27 -4.75
N PHE A 45 9.20 2.53 -5.81
CA PHE A 45 10.30 3.50 -5.76
C PHE A 45 9.73 4.90 -5.60
N ILE A 46 10.26 5.68 -4.64
CA ILE A 46 9.72 7.01 -4.34
C ILE A 46 9.79 7.93 -5.57
N ASN A 47 10.86 7.83 -6.35
CA ASN A 47 11.06 8.63 -7.56
C ASN A 47 10.02 8.34 -8.67
N ASN A 48 9.29 7.25 -8.58
CA ASN A 48 8.27 6.83 -9.55
C ASN A 48 6.83 7.11 -9.06
N ILE A 49 6.69 7.66 -7.84
CA ILE A 49 5.39 8.11 -7.32
C ILE A 49 5.07 9.45 -7.95
N LYS A 50 3.92 9.52 -8.63
CA LYS A 50 3.46 10.73 -9.33
C LYS A 50 2.59 11.62 -8.47
N ASP A 51 1.72 10.99 -7.67
CA ASP A 51 0.79 11.70 -6.82
C ASP A 51 0.46 10.86 -5.57
N ILE A 52 0.17 11.54 -4.47
CA ILE A 52 -0.19 10.96 -3.19
C ILE A 52 -1.39 11.74 -2.65
N LYS A 53 -2.50 11.04 -2.44
CA LYS A 53 -3.72 11.64 -1.89
C LYS A 53 -4.16 10.93 -0.62
N LEU A 54 -4.25 11.69 0.48
CA LEU A 54 -4.89 11.22 1.69
C LEU A 54 -6.42 11.33 1.55
N LYS A 55 -7.09 10.18 1.55
CA LYS A 55 -8.55 10.10 1.62
C LYS A 55 -8.96 9.87 3.07
N LYS A 56 -9.59 10.87 3.68
CA LYS A 56 -10.20 10.74 5.00
C LYS A 56 -11.58 10.11 4.86
N GLY A 57 -11.82 9.00 5.56
CA GLY A 57 -13.14 8.38 5.69
C GLY A 57 -13.67 8.56 7.11
N LEU A 58 -14.96 8.26 7.32
CA LEU A 58 -15.57 8.33 8.65
C LEU A 58 -14.94 7.37 9.66
N LEU A 59 -14.54 6.16 9.21
CA LEU A 59 -14.00 5.11 10.07
C LEU A 59 -12.52 4.85 9.83
N ASN A 60 -12.03 5.11 8.62
CA ASN A 60 -10.65 4.85 8.24
C ASN A 60 -10.11 5.88 7.26
N ASN A 61 -8.82 6.16 7.40
CA ASN A 61 -8.08 6.91 6.41
C ASN A 61 -7.45 5.94 5.39
N SER A 62 -7.28 6.40 4.16
CA SER A 62 -6.61 5.65 3.10
C SER A 62 -5.62 6.55 2.37
N LEU A 63 -4.46 6.00 2.03
CA LEU A 63 -3.47 6.66 1.19
C LEU A 63 -3.60 6.12 -0.23
N LEU A 64 -4.00 6.97 -1.17
CA LEU A 64 -4.00 6.64 -2.59
C LEU A 64 -2.67 7.07 -3.19
N ILE A 65 -1.99 6.16 -3.87
CA ILE A 65 -0.70 6.40 -4.50
C ILE A 65 -0.85 6.12 -5.98
N LEU A 66 -0.57 7.12 -6.81
CA LEU A 66 -0.44 6.96 -8.26
C LEU A 66 1.01 6.65 -8.59
N TYR A 67 1.26 5.53 -9.27
CA TYR A 67 2.58 4.98 -9.48
C TYR A 67 2.77 4.56 -10.95
N ASN A 68 3.79 5.07 -11.63
CA ASN A 68 4.04 4.86 -13.07
C ASN A 68 2.89 5.35 -14.01
N ASN A 69 3.01 5.07 -15.32
CA ASN A 69 2.06 5.48 -16.39
C ASN A 69 0.77 4.63 -16.45
N GLU A 70 0.47 3.81 -15.44
CA GLU A 70 -0.76 3.02 -15.31
C GLU A 70 -1.50 3.33 -14.00
#